data_AF-A0A2A9EIQ6-F1
#
_entry.id   AF-A0A2A9EIQ6-F1
#
_cell.length_a   1.000
_cell.length_b   1.000
_cell.length_c   1.000
_cell.angle_alpha   90.00
_cell.angle_beta   90.00
_cell.angle_gamma   90.00
#
_symmetry.space_group_name_H-M   'P 1'
#
loop_
_entity.id
_entity.type
_entity.pdbx_description
1 polymer ?
#
loop_
_entity_poly.entity_id
_entity_poly.type
_entity_poly.pdbx_seq_one_letter_code
_entity_poly.pdbx_strand_id
1 'polypeptide(L)'
;MTTMSLTGKTLDAVVGNPVGRRLLTTAVRTSMRLPAPDGSAAARARWTGHLLLGRGRPGEAAAVLATAERAERAPARRAELAAARALAELAAGHEPADLDDCIRGALALADDALGADALDADALRDSGQAEHADLDRAALRLFEALSLAFHPSRHFGARRSPLLAAPDDFMAPFRASRAFARLGASPAPRARRPRTRTRRLLVVAAGNFTFVRDIVADYRGTDGLEVRTLDLDDVRGLGNQLDVKELTRARLRRGTTGERLPVPESVAETLDWADTILVEWGHRALAWVSLLEGLDARIVARVHRYEALTPLPMLTDWSAVDDAVFISPAFRDVVRRTAPAVEGTRLAVVPNRADLAACRREKTPDAARTVALVGWDRMVKDPAWALDVLDRLRARDERWRLLLIGSDTPSEPWPEAREYFARVQERIDAAGGAVEVRGHTDDVPGALREVGVILSTSLQESAHVSLLQGVASGALPVVRDWPDLAGWGGPAELYPRDWVVTTPDEAAARVIAAGAEPHAGDAARTAQAWAVDNRDWAAVRPRFDAVVLGAEETP
;
A
#
# COMPACT_ATOMS: atom_id res chain seq x y z
N MET A 1 -6.90 -6.17 45.33
CA MET A 1 -8.19 -5.64 44.82
C MET A 1 -8.57 -6.45 43.60
N THR A 2 -9.73 -7.09 43.68
CA THR A 2 -10.32 -8.07 42.77
C THR A 2 -10.31 -7.59 41.32
N THR A 3 -9.68 -8.36 40.43
CA THR A 3 -9.78 -8.18 38.98
C THR A 3 -11.22 -8.43 38.55
N MET A 4 -12.01 -7.36 38.40
CA MET A 4 -13.30 -7.45 37.71
C MET A 4 -13.04 -7.80 36.24
N SER A 5 -13.33 -9.05 35.88
CA SER A 5 -13.51 -9.47 34.50
C SER A 5 -14.76 -8.77 33.95
N LEU A 6 -14.60 -7.55 33.45
CA LEU A 6 -15.64 -6.86 32.69
C LEU A 6 -15.82 -7.60 31.35
N THR A 7 -17.04 -8.09 31.10
CA THR A 7 -17.43 -8.67 29.82
C THR A 7 -17.40 -7.61 28.71
N GLY A 8 -17.24 -8.03 27.45
CA GLY A 8 -17.07 -7.12 26.31
C GLY A 8 -18.13 -6.01 26.21
N LYS A 9 -19.41 -6.34 26.44
CA LYS A 9 -20.52 -5.37 26.39
C LYS A 9 -20.46 -4.29 27.47
N THR A 10 -20.02 -4.61 28.69
CA THR A 10 -19.90 -3.64 29.79
C THR A 10 -18.69 -2.72 29.57
N LEU A 11 -17.60 -3.26 29.03
CA LEU A 11 -16.42 -2.48 28.65
C LEU A 11 -16.71 -1.54 27.48
N ASP A 12 -17.52 -1.97 26.50
CA ASP A 12 -18.02 -1.12 25.42
C ASP A 12 -18.81 0.08 25.93
N ALA A 13 -19.73 -0.13 26.89
CA ALA A 13 -20.51 0.95 27.50
C ALA A 13 -19.64 1.97 28.27
N VAL A 14 -18.61 1.48 28.98
CA VAL A 14 -17.70 2.35 29.76
C VAL A 14 -16.80 3.19 28.86
N VAL A 15 -16.23 2.62 27.79
CA VAL A 15 -15.31 3.35 26.91
C VAL A 15 -16.05 4.21 25.88
N GLY A 16 -17.26 3.83 25.49
CA GLY A 16 -18.14 4.63 24.63
C GLY A 16 -18.62 5.92 25.32
N ASN A 17 -18.71 5.93 26.66
CA ASN A 17 -19.11 7.09 27.45
C ASN A 17 -17.91 8.00 27.81
N PRO A 18 -17.95 9.33 27.56
CA PRO A 18 -16.87 10.25 27.93
C PRO A 18 -16.48 10.24 29.42
N VAL A 19 -17.44 10.07 30.33
CA VAL A 19 -17.21 9.99 31.78
C VAL A 19 -16.57 8.66 32.15
N GLY A 20 -17.11 7.55 31.65
CA GLY A 20 -16.55 6.21 31.88
C GLY A 20 -15.11 6.10 31.37
N ARG A 21 -14.81 6.69 30.21
CA ARG A 21 -13.47 6.74 29.63
C ARG A 21 -12.50 7.60 30.45
N ARG A 22 -12.93 8.77 30.94
CA ARG A 22 -12.14 9.58 31.87
C ARG A 22 -11.85 8.84 33.18
N LEU A 23 -12.82 8.13 33.73
CA LEU A 23 -12.64 7.32 34.94
C LEU A 23 -11.66 6.17 34.70
N LEU A 24 -11.79 5.44 33.59
CA LEU A 24 -10.88 4.35 33.23
C LEU A 24 -9.43 4.86 33.04
N THR A 25 -9.24 5.89 32.22
CA THR A 25 -7.91 6.47 31.96
C THR A 25 -7.29 7.05 33.23
N THR A 26 -8.09 7.70 34.08
CA THR A 26 -7.63 8.20 35.38
C THR A 26 -7.27 7.06 36.32
N ALA A 27 -8.10 6.01 36.44
CA ALA A 27 -7.82 4.86 37.28
C ALA A 27 -6.53 4.14 36.86
N VAL A 28 -6.34 3.94 35.54
CA VAL A 28 -5.11 3.37 34.98
C VAL A 28 -3.91 4.26 35.33
N ARG A 29 -3.95 5.56 35.03
CA ARG A 29 -2.86 6.50 35.34
C ARG A 29 -2.53 6.59 36.83
N THR A 30 -3.54 6.58 37.69
CA THR A 30 -3.35 6.57 39.15
C THR A 30 -2.72 5.27 39.61
N SER A 31 -3.14 4.13 39.04
CA SER A 31 -2.52 2.83 39.35
C SER A 31 -1.05 2.75 38.92
N MET A 32 -0.62 3.52 37.90
CA MET A 32 0.80 3.60 37.49
C MET A 32 1.68 4.32 38.51
N ARG A 33 1.09 5.09 39.44
CA ARG A 33 1.83 5.76 40.52
C ARG A 33 2.02 4.87 41.75
N LEU A 34 1.42 3.68 41.75
CA LEU A 34 1.53 2.72 42.84
C LEU A 34 2.58 1.66 42.48
N PRO A 35 3.43 1.22 43.42
CA PRO A 35 4.37 0.12 43.19
C PRO A 35 3.62 -1.14 42.77
N ALA A 36 3.94 -1.71 41.61
CA ALA A 36 3.39 -2.98 41.13
C ALA A 36 4.56 -3.99 40.99
N PRO A 37 4.55 -5.12 41.73
CA PRO A 37 5.71 -6.01 41.79
C PRO A 37 6.11 -6.65 40.44
N ASP A 38 5.19 -6.81 39.50
CA ASP A 38 5.39 -7.76 38.38
C ASP A 38 5.15 -7.17 36.98
N GLY A 39 5.33 -5.86 36.77
CA GLY A 39 5.09 -5.23 35.47
C GLY A 39 3.62 -5.22 35.01
N SER A 40 2.70 -5.66 35.88
CA SER A 40 1.25 -5.70 35.61
C SER A 40 0.66 -4.33 35.27
N ALA A 41 1.28 -3.26 35.77
CA ALA A 41 0.97 -1.88 35.44
C ALA A 41 1.23 -1.58 33.95
N ALA A 42 2.42 -1.88 33.44
CA ALA A 42 2.78 -1.71 32.03
C ALA A 42 1.87 -2.54 31.11
N ALA A 43 1.58 -3.78 31.48
CA ALA A 43 0.66 -4.65 30.72
C ALA A 43 -0.76 -4.05 30.64
N ARG A 44 -1.31 -3.57 31.76
CA ARG A 44 -2.62 -2.89 31.79
C ARG A 44 -2.64 -1.62 30.94
N ALA A 45 -1.55 -0.85 30.95
CA ALA A 45 -1.43 0.36 30.13
C ALA A 45 -1.44 0.04 28.65
N ARG A 46 -0.66 -0.96 28.20
CA ARG A 46 -0.66 -1.43 26.80
C ARG A 46 -2.03 -1.93 26.37
N TRP A 47 -2.68 -2.76 27.20
CA TRP A 47 -4.02 -3.26 26.92
C TRP A 47 -5.05 -2.12 26.81
N THR A 48 -4.99 -1.14 27.72
CA THR A 48 -5.89 0.03 27.69
C THR A 48 -5.62 0.92 26.47
N GLY A 49 -4.34 1.13 26.12
CA GLY A 49 -3.95 1.84 24.91
C GLY A 49 -4.51 1.19 23.65
N HIS A 50 -4.34 -0.13 23.51
CA HIS A 50 -4.90 -0.90 22.40
C HIS A 50 -6.44 -0.80 22.34
N LEU A 51 -7.11 -0.91 23.48
CA LEU A 51 -8.56 -0.78 23.61
C LEU A 51 -9.08 0.59 23.13
N LEU A 52 -8.35 1.66 23.47
CA LEU A 52 -8.66 3.03 23.07
C LEU A 52 -8.38 3.26 21.58
N LEU A 53 -7.29 2.72 21.04
CA LEU A 53 -6.98 2.76 19.61
C LEU A 53 -8.08 2.09 18.79
N GLY A 54 -8.49 0.88 19.17
CA GLY A 54 -9.58 0.15 18.50
C GLY A 54 -10.95 0.85 18.54
N ARG A 55 -11.10 1.91 19.34
CA ARG A 55 -12.31 2.76 19.42
C ARG A 55 -12.09 4.18 18.86
N GLY A 56 -11.04 4.37 18.06
CA GLY A 56 -10.74 5.65 17.43
C GLY A 56 -10.40 6.76 18.42
N ARG A 57 -9.71 6.43 19.52
CA ARG A 57 -9.24 7.40 20.54
C ARG A 57 -7.70 7.42 20.65
N PRO A 58 -6.98 7.70 19.56
CA PRO A 58 -5.53 7.57 19.52
C PRO A 58 -4.80 8.54 20.47
N GLY A 59 -5.25 9.80 20.59
CA GLY A 59 -4.64 10.76 21.52
C GLY A 59 -4.78 10.38 23.01
N GLU A 60 -5.89 9.74 23.40
CA GLU A 60 -6.07 9.26 24.77
C GLU A 60 -5.21 8.02 25.04
N ALA A 61 -5.09 7.12 24.05
CA ALA A 61 -4.20 5.98 24.11
C ALA A 61 -2.74 6.44 24.29
N ALA A 62 -2.27 7.36 23.45
CA ALA A 62 -0.95 7.96 23.53
C ALA A 62 -0.65 8.53 24.93
N ALA A 63 -1.59 9.30 25.49
CA ALA A 63 -1.40 9.92 26.79
C ALA A 63 -1.39 8.92 27.97
N VAL A 64 -2.13 7.81 27.89
CA VAL A 64 -2.03 6.71 28.87
C VAL A 64 -0.66 6.02 28.77
N LEU A 65 -0.24 5.70 27.55
CA LEU A 65 1.03 5.00 27.28
C LEU A 65 2.23 5.85 27.68
N ALA A 66 2.25 7.14 27.34
CA ALA A 66 3.27 8.09 27.73
C ALA A 66 3.39 8.28 29.26
N THR A 67 2.28 8.12 29.99
CA THR A 67 2.31 8.17 31.46
C THR A 67 2.93 6.90 32.03
N ALA A 68 2.58 5.73 31.48
CA ALA A 68 3.15 4.47 31.90
C ALA A 68 4.64 4.36 31.55
N GLU A 69 5.04 4.80 30.36
CA GLU A 69 6.43 4.79 29.90
C GLU A 69 7.34 5.59 30.86
N ARG A 70 6.92 6.79 31.27
CA ARG A 70 7.69 7.63 32.21
C ARG A 70 7.79 7.03 33.61
N ALA A 71 6.84 6.18 34.00
CA ALA A 71 6.81 5.54 35.32
C ALA A 71 7.59 4.21 35.34
N GLU A 72 7.77 3.56 34.19
CA GLU A 72 8.45 2.27 34.07
C GLU A 72 9.97 2.42 34.18
N ARG A 73 10.58 1.54 34.97
CA ARG A 73 12.02 1.54 35.25
C ARG A 73 12.78 0.44 34.53
N ALA A 74 12.10 -0.66 34.19
CA ALA A 74 12.72 -1.74 33.42
C ALA A 74 12.89 -1.32 31.95
N PRO A 75 14.12 -1.30 31.41
CA PRO A 75 14.39 -0.81 30.06
C PRO A 75 13.53 -1.50 29.00
N ALA A 76 13.41 -2.83 29.06
CA ALA A 76 12.65 -3.60 28.08
C ALA A 76 11.16 -3.20 28.05
N ARG A 77 10.49 -3.19 29.21
CA ARG A 77 9.07 -2.79 29.29
C ARG A 77 8.85 -1.33 28.93
N ARG A 78 9.82 -0.45 29.24
CA ARG A 78 9.77 0.95 28.82
C ARG A 78 9.83 1.08 27.30
N ALA A 79 10.69 0.32 26.63
CA ALA A 79 10.76 0.28 25.16
C ALA A 79 9.45 -0.28 24.54
N GLU A 80 8.84 -1.32 25.13
CA GLU A 80 7.52 -1.81 24.67
C GLU A 80 6.44 -0.71 24.79
N LEU A 81 6.44 0.06 25.89
CA LEU A 81 5.51 1.17 26.09
C LEU A 81 5.77 2.32 25.14
N ALA A 82 7.04 2.64 24.86
CA ALA A 82 7.43 3.67 23.91
C ALA A 82 6.98 3.32 22.48
N ALA A 83 7.17 2.08 22.04
CA ALA A 83 6.67 1.61 20.75
C ALA A 83 5.14 1.72 20.64
N ALA A 84 4.41 1.26 21.67
CA ALA A 84 2.95 1.38 21.70
C ALA A 84 2.48 2.84 21.72
N ARG A 85 3.15 3.72 22.46
CA ARG A 85 2.87 5.17 22.48
C ARG A 85 3.09 5.75 21.09
N ALA A 86 4.25 5.50 20.47
CA ALA A 86 4.60 6.05 19.17
C ALA A 86 3.57 5.66 18.10
N LEU A 87 3.09 4.41 18.12
CA LEU A 87 2.02 3.97 17.22
C LEU A 87 0.70 4.75 17.48
N ALA A 88 0.36 4.99 18.75
CA ALA A 88 -0.82 5.76 19.10
C ALA A 88 -0.73 7.24 18.72
N GLU A 89 0.46 7.84 18.81
CA GLU A 89 0.73 9.21 18.36
C GLU A 89 0.64 9.33 16.84
N LEU A 90 1.23 8.38 16.11
CA LEU A 90 1.09 8.30 14.64
C LEU A 90 -0.36 8.15 14.21
N ALA A 91 -1.14 7.30 14.89
CA ALA A 91 -2.58 7.17 14.65
C ALA A 91 -3.37 8.45 15.00
N ALA A 92 -2.83 9.31 15.85
CA ALA A 92 -3.39 10.63 16.17
C ALA A 92 -2.95 11.72 15.18
N GLY A 93 -2.17 11.40 14.14
CA GLY A 93 -1.62 12.37 13.19
C GLY A 93 -0.40 13.13 13.72
N HIS A 94 0.33 12.55 14.67
CA HIS A 94 1.51 13.18 15.27
C HIS A 94 2.70 12.24 15.14
N GLU A 95 3.73 12.68 14.41
CA GLU A 95 4.99 11.93 14.30
C GLU A 95 5.85 12.18 15.55
N PRO A 96 6.18 11.14 16.34
CA PRO A 96 6.99 11.29 17.54
C PRO A 96 8.42 11.73 17.20
N ALA A 97 8.99 12.65 17.98
CA ALA A 97 10.37 13.08 17.79
C ALA A 97 11.40 11.95 18.02
N ASP A 98 11.03 10.94 18.81
CA ASP A 98 11.84 9.77 19.16
C ASP A 98 11.42 8.50 18.40
N LEU A 99 10.70 8.64 17.27
CA LEU A 99 10.17 7.51 16.52
C LEU A 99 11.25 6.51 16.09
N ASP A 100 12.41 6.99 15.62
CA ASP A 100 13.50 6.13 15.20
C ASP A 100 14.11 5.35 16.38
N ASP A 101 14.12 5.93 17.59
CA ASP A 101 14.55 5.24 18.81
C ASP A 101 13.53 4.17 19.22
N CYS A 102 12.23 4.45 19.06
CA CYS A 102 11.18 3.45 19.27
C CYS A 102 11.31 2.26 18.30
N ILE A 103 11.62 2.52 17.02
CA ILE A 103 11.86 1.46 16.02
C ILE A 103 13.08 0.63 16.40
N ARG A 104 14.22 1.27 16.69
CA ARG A 104 15.44 0.58 17.14
C ARG A 104 15.23 -0.21 18.43
N GLY A 105 14.48 0.34 19.38
CA GLY A 105 14.13 -0.33 20.63
C GLY A 105 13.29 -1.58 20.41
N ALA A 106 12.29 -1.51 19.52
CA ALA A 106 11.48 -2.69 19.15
C ALA A 106 12.33 -3.76 18.45
N LEU A 107 13.25 -3.38 17.55
CA LEU A 107 14.18 -4.32 16.90
C LEU A 107 15.14 -4.97 17.90
N ALA A 108 15.70 -4.20 18.85
CA ALA A 108 16.55 -4.75 19.89
C ALA A 108 15.80 -5.78 20.76
N LEU A 109 14.56 -5.49 21.13
CA LEU A 109 13.71 -6.45 21.86
C LEU A 109 13.40 -7.70 21.04
N ALA A 110 13.30 -7.59 19.71
CA ALA A 110 13.12 -8.74 18.83
C ALA A 110 14.37 -9.63 18.82
N ASP A 111 15.55 -9.02 18.72
CA ASP A 111 16.84 -9.72 18.72
C ASP A 111 17.15 -10.40 20.06
N ASP A 112 16.79 -9.74 21.17
CA ASP A 112 16.90 -10.28 22.53
C ASP A 112 15.96 -11.48 22.71
N ALA A 113 14.71 -11.37 22.25
CA ALA A 113 13.72 -12.44 22.34
C ALA A 113 14.08 -13.64 21.44
N LEU A 114 14.69 -13.41 20.28
CA LEU A 114 15.16 -14.50 19.44
C LEU A 114 16.27 -15.31 20.13
N GLY A 115 17.13 -14.66 20.93
CA GLY A 115 18.26 -15.34 21.60
C GLY A 115 19.40 -15.73 20.65
N ALA A 116 20.57 -16.03 21.21
CA ALA A 116 21.77 -16.39 20.44
C ALA A 116 21.73 -17.84 19.93
N ASP A 117 21.06 -18.73 20.65
CA ASP A 117 21.02 -20.17 20.36
C ASP A 117 19.97 -20.55 19.30
N ALA A 118 19.00 -19.68 19.02
CA ALA A 118 17.98 -19.85 17.97
C ALA A 118 18.52 -19.80 16.53
N LEU A 119 19.84 -19.88 16.37
CA LEU A 119 20.49 -19.88 15.06
C LEU A 119 20.55 -21.29 14.44
N ASP A 120 20.30 -22.34 15.22
CA ASP A 120 20.20 -23.74 14.78
C ASP A 120 18.74 -24.14 14.53
N ALA A 121 18.39 -24.28 13.25
CA ALA A 121 17.03 -24.58 12.80
C ALA A 121 16.56 -25.98 13.18
N ASP A 122 17.47 -26.95 13.29
CA ASP A 122 17.12 -28.33 13.60
C ASP A 122 16.89 -28.51 15.11
N ALA A 123 17.70 -27.85 15.94
CA ALA A 123 17.48 -27.81 17.39
C ALA A 123 16.14 -27.17 17.77
N LEU A 124 15.75 -26.08 17.09
CA LEU A 124 14.48 -25.38 17.33
C LEU A 124 13.25 -26.18 16.89
N ARG A 125 13.34 -26.99 15.83
CA ARG A 125 12.25 -27.86 15.39
C ARG A 125 11.90 -28.91 16.43
N ASP A 126 12.91 -29.44 17.10
CA ASP A 126 12.78 -30.48 18.12
C ASP A 126 12.54 -29.90 19.54
N SER A 127 12.46 -28.56 19.65
CA SER A 127 12.39 -27.85 20.92
C SER A 127 10.99 -27.76 21.53
N GLY A 128 10.94 -27.48 22.84
CA GLY A 128 9.70 -27.40 23.63
C GLY A 128 8.92 -26.09 23.49
N GLN A 129 7.83 -25.97 24.26
CA GLN A 129 6.91 -24.82 24.25
C GLN A 129 7.55 -23.47 24.59
N ALA A 130 8.67 -23.45 25.34
CA ALA A 130 9.33 -22.22 25.76
C ALA A 130 10.02 -21.49 24.59
N GLU A 131 10.75 -22.21 23.73
CA GLU A 131 11.42 -21.62 22.55
C GLU A 131 10.40 -21.12 21.52
N HIS A 132 9.27 -21.80 21.39
CA HIS A 132 8.13 -21.34 20.60
C HIS A 132 7.54 -20.02 21.13
N ALA A 133 7.53 -19.82 22.46
CA ALA A 133 7.06 -18.58 23.08
C ALA A 133 8.03 -17.41 22.85
N ASP A 134 9.33 -17.68 22.78
CA ASP A 134 10.37 -16.69 22.49
C ASP A 134 10.34 -16.23 21.03
N LEU A 135 10.16 -17.16 20.08
CA LEU A 135 9.91 -16.83 18.67
C LEU A 135 8.65 -15.97 18.49
N ASP A 136 7.58 -16.31 19.19
CA ASP A 136 6.34 -15.54 19.18
C ASP A 136 6.53 -14.13 19.73
N ARG A 137 7.34 -13.98 20.79
CA ARG A 137 7.70 -12.68 21.35
C ARG A 137 8.55 -11.89 20.34
N ALA A 138 9.55 -12.50 19.72
CA ALA A 138 10.39 -11.86 18.69
C ALA A 138 9.55 -11.38 17.50
N ALA A 139 8.64 -12.21 16.99
CA ALA A 139 7.73 -11.86 15.92
C ALA A 139 6.83 -10.67 16.27
N LEU A 140 6.30 -10.62 17.50
CA LEU A 140 5.50 -9.49 17.96
C LEU A 140 6.31 -8.18 17.97
N ARG A 141 7.58 -8.23 18.38
CA ARG A 141 8.46 -7.05 18.39
C ARG A 141 8.85 -6.59 16.99
N LEU A 142 9.12 -7.52 16.08
CA LEU A 142 9.31 -7.21 14.65
C LEU A 142 8.06 -6.56 14.05
N PHE A 143 6.88 -7.09 14.35
CA PHE A 143 5.62 -6.51 13.91
C PHE A 143 5.45 -5.06 14.41
N GLU A 144 5.77 -4.78 15.68
CA GLU A 144 5.76 -3.42 16.23
C GLU A 144 6.73 -2.49 15.48
N ALA A 145 7.97 -2.94 15.25
CA ALA A 145 8.97 -2.16 14.50
C ALA A 145 8.51 -1.86 13.06
N LEU A 146 8.00 -2.88 12.35
CA LEU A 146 7.46 -2.74 11.00
C LEU A 146 6.24 -1.83 10.97
N SER A 147 5.35 -1.93 11.97
CA SER A 147 4.15 -1.08 12.07
C SER A 147 4.48 0.39 12.29
N LEU A 148 5.55 0.69 13.05
CA LEU A 148 6.05 2.04 13.25
C LEU A 148 6.76 2.59 12.01
N ALA A 149 7.64 1.79 11.41
CA ALA A 149 8.39 2.19 10.22
C ALA A 149 7.48 2.42 9.02
N PHE A 150 6.53 1.51 8.79
CA PHE A 150 5.62 1.50 7.64
C PHE A 150 4.22 2.01 7.95
N HIS A 151 4.06 2.81 9.01
CA HIS A 151 2.77 3.41 9.33
C HIS A 151 2.25 4.24 8.14
N PRO A 152 0.98 4.10 7.70
CA PRO A 152 0.56 4.68 6.43
C PRO A 152 0.67 6.20 6.35
N SER A 153 0.53 6.93 7.46
CA SER A 153 0.71 8.39 7.49
C SER A 153 2.12 8.83 7.06
N ARG A 154 3.12 7.96 7.18
CA ARG A 154 4.51 8.23 6.76
C ARG A 154 4.73 8.01 5.27
N HIS A 155 3.90 7.22 4.60
CA HIS A 155 4.15 6.78 3.22
C HIS A 155 3.08 7.20 2.21
N PHE A 156 1.88 7.53 2.68
CA PHE A 156 0.74 7.90 1.84
C PHE A 156 0.17 9.28 2.16
N GLY A 157 0.76 10.00 3.13
CA GLY A 157 0.34 11.36 3.54
C GLY A 157 0.93 12.48 2.69
N ALA A 158 0.81 13.72 3.17
CA ALA A 158 1.42 14.92 2.54
C ALA A 158 2.95 14.94 2.62
N ARG A 159 3.52 14.28 3.63
CA ARG A 159 4.97 14.25 3.82
C ARG A 159 5.57 13.23 2.86
N ARG A 160 6.73 13.59 2.32
CA ARG A 160 7.53 12.70 1.50
C ARG A 160 7.84 11.42 2.26
N SER A 161 7.61 10.27 1.62
CA SER A 161 7.92 8.96 2.19
C SER A 161 9.41 8.84 2.57
N PRO A 162 9.77 8.51 3.83
CA PRO A 162 11.16 8.35 4.23
C PRO A 162 11.83 7.18 3.50
N LEU A 163 11.07 6.12 3.19
CA LEU A 163 11.51 5.01 2.36
C LEU A 163 11.87 5.45 0.93
N LEU A 164 11.07 6.34 0.32
CA LEU A 164 11.36 6.81 -1.04
C LEU A 164 12.46 7.87 -1.06
N ALA A 165 12.58 8.67 -0.01
CA ALA A 165 13.61 9.71 0.10
C ALA A 165 15.01 9.14 0.35
N ALA A 166 15.14 8.21 1.29
CA ALA A 166 16.42 7.65 1.72
C ALA A 166 16.26 6.16 2.09
N PRO A 167 16.08 5.26 1.10
CA PRO A 167 15.74 3.86 1.35
C PRO A 167 16.82 3.09 2.11
N ASP A 168 18.09 3.40 1.90
CA ASP A 168 19.19 2.73 2.60
C ASP A 168 19.23 3.13 4.08
N ASP A 169 19.09 4.41 4.39
CA ASP A 169 19.00 4.91 5.76
C ASP A 169 17.74 4.38 6.46
N PHE A 170 16.60 4.36 5.75
CA PHE A 170 15.34 3.83 6.23
C PHE A 170 15.45 2.33 6.59
N MET A 171 16.13 1.54 5.76
CA MET A 171 16.30 0.10 5.99
C MET A 171 17.49 -0.27 6.88
N ALA A 172 18.42 0.66 7.15
CA ALA A 172 19.61 0.43 7.97
C ALA A 172 19.33 -0.24 9.33
N PRO A 173 18.37 0.22 10.16
CA PRO A 173 18.09 -0.43 11.45
C PRO A 173 17.58 -1.87 11.28
N PHE A 174 16.77 -2.14 10.24
CA PHE A 174 16.28 -3.48 9.95
C PHE A 174 17.42 -4.41 9.49
N ARG A 175 18.32 -3.93 8.63
CA ARG A 175 19.49 -4.71 8.18
C ARG A 175 20.44 -5.07 9.33
N ALA A 176 20.48 -4.27 10.38
CA ALA A 176 21.28 -4.54 11.58
C ALA A 176 20.63 -5.55 12.54
N SER A 177 19.31 -5.81 12.42
CA SER A 177 18.59 -6.73 13.31
C SER A 177 18.76 -8.19 12.91
N ARG A 178 19.14 -9.04 13.88
CA ARG A 178 19.24 -10.49 13.69
C ARG A 178 17.88 -11.12 13.42
N ALA A 179 16.85 -10.71 14.15
CA ALA A 179 15.49 -11.20 14.00
C ALA A 179 14.93 -10.84 12.62
N PHE A 180 15.20 -9.64 12.12
CA PHE A 180 14.81 -9.25 10.77
C PHE A 180 15.59 -10.03 9.68
N ALA A 181 16.89 -10.26 9.89
CA ALA A 181 17.68 -11.10 8.99
C ALA A 181 17.13 -12.54 8.92
N ARG A 182 16.70 -13.11 10.05
CA ARG A 182 16.02 -14.41 10.10
C ARG A 182 14.65 -14.38 9.45
N LEU A 183 13.86 -13.32 9.65
CA LEU A 183 12.58 -13.13 8.96
C LEU A 183 12.75 -13.15 7.43
N GLY A 184 13.83 -12.60 6.90
CA GLY A 184 14.13 -12.60 5.47
C GLY A 184 14.70 -13.91 4.92
N ALA A 185 15.10 -14.86 5.77
CA ALA A 185 15.69 -16.12 5.34
C ALA A 185 14.65 -17.05 4.71
N SER A 186 15.08 -17.90 3.77
CA SER A 186 14.22 -18.87 3.08
C SER A 186 14.91 -20.23 3.03
N PRO A 187 14.85 -21.02 4.13
CA PRO A 187 15.45 -22.35 4.16
C PRO A 187 14.73 -23.28 3.17
N ALA A 188 15.50 -24.10 2.43
CA ALA A 188 14.99 -24.98 1.39
C ALA A 188 14.07 -24.25 0.38
N PRO A 189 14.65 -23.39 -0.49
CA PRO A 189 13.88 -22.67 -1.49
C PRO A 189 13.17 -23.65 -2.43
N ARG A 190 11.95 -23.31 -2.85
CA ARG A 190 11.19 -24.13 -3.79
C ARG A 190 11.85 -24.09 -5.16
N ALA A 191 11.95 -25.24 -5.83
CA ALA A 191 12.43 -25.29 -7.20
C ALA A 191 11.46 -24.52 -8.11
N ARG A 192 12.00 -23.56 -8.86
CA ARG A 192 11.21 -22.70 -9.74
C ARG A 192 10.53 -23.51 -10.84
N ARG A 193 9.22 -23.29 -11.01
CA ARG A 193 8.42 -23.93 -12.05
C ARG A 193 8.68 -23.27 -13.43
N PRO A 194 8.75 -24.04 -14.52
CA PRO A 194 8.85 -23.50 -15.87
C PRO A 194 7.58 -22.73 -16.26
N ARG A 195 7.67 -21.84 -17.25
CA ARG A 195 6.51 -21.14 -17.84
C ARG A 195 5.86 -22.01 -18.91
N THR A 196 5.28 -23.14 -18.52
CA THR A 196 4.45 -23.97 -19.40
C THR A 196 3.08 -23.31 -19.60
N ARG A 197 2.37 -23.74 -20.65
CA ARG A 197 1.00 -23.29 -20.93
C ARG A 197 0.08 -23.58 -19.74
N THR A 198 -0.46 -22.52 -19.16
CA THR A 198 -1.49 -22.58 -18.11
C THR A 198 -2.82 -23.00 -18.72
N ARG A 199 -3.44 -24.07 -18.18
CA ARG A 199 -4.81 -24.49 -18.54
C ARG A 199 -5.81 -24.17 -17.43
N ARG A 200 -5.36 -24.21 -16.18
CA ARG A 200 -6.16 -23.91 -14.98
C ARG A 200 -5.54 -22.75 -14.23
N LEU A 201 -6.12 -21.56 -14.39
CA LEU A 201 -5.69 -20.33 -13.72
C LEU A 201 -6.58 -20.05 -12.51
N LEU A 202 -5.96 -19.95 -11.33
CA LEU A 202 -6.61 -19.43 -10.14
C LEU A 202 -6.15 -18.00 -9.88
N VAL A 203 -7.09 -17.07 -9.78
CA VAL A 203 -6.81 -15.69 -9.36
C VAL A 203 -7.17 -15.54 -7.89
N VAL A 204 -6.19 -15.21 -7.04
CA VAL A 204 -6.35 -15.07 -5.59
C VAL A 204 -6.22 -13.60 -5.19
N ALA A 205 -7.18 -13.09 -4.44
CA ALA A 205 -7.18 -11.73 -3.89
C ALA A 205 -7.59 -11.73 -2.41
N ALA A 206 -7.50 -10.56 -1.75
CA ALA A 206 -8.10 -10.34 -0.43
C ALA A 206 -8.90 -9.03 -0.45
N GLY A 207 -10.17 -9.12 -0.83
CA GLY A 207 -11.15 -8.03 -0.83
C GLY A 207 -11.02 -7.00 -1.96
N ASN A 208 -10.04 -7.14 -2.87
CA ASN A 208 -9.78 -6.16 -3.92
C ASN A 208 -9.45 -6.81 -5.28
N PHE A 209 -10.41 -6.74 -6.19
CA PHE A 209 -10.30 -7.21 -7.58
C PHE A 209 -10.21 -6.07 -8.61
N THR A 210 -10.06 -4.81 -8.19
CA THR A 210 -10.22 -3.63 -9.06
C THR A 210 -9.40 -3.70 -10.36
N PHE A 211 -8.17 -4.21 -10.33
CA PHE A 211 -7.28 -4.26 -11.51
C PHE A 211 -7.25 -5.61 -12.22
N VAL A 212 -8.02 -6.60 -11.80
CA VAL A 212 -8.03 -7.94 -12.40
C VAL A 212 -9.41 -8.46 -12.74
N ARG A 213 -10.49 -7.82 -12.25
CA ARG A 213 -11.86 -8.20 -12.60
C ARG A 213 -12.05 -8.34 -14.11
N ASP A 214 -11.61 -7.34 -14.86
CA ASP A 214 -11.79 -7.34 -16.32
C ASP A 214 -10.77 -8.26 -17.01
N ILE A 215 -9.59 -8.48 -16.42
CA ILE A 215 -8.61 -9.49 -16.89
C ILE A 215 -9.22 -10.90 -16.74
N VAL A 216 -9.85 -11.20 -15.60
CA VAL A 216 -10.57 -12.46 -15.36
C VAL A 216 -11.69 -12.63 -16.37
N ALA A 217 -12.45 -11.57 -16.68
CA ALA A 217 -13.49 -11.62 -17.70
C ALA A 217 -12.90 -11.94 -19.08
N ASP A 218 -11.82 -11.27 -19.48
CA ASP A 218 -11.11 -11.54 -20.75
C ASP A 218 -10.58 -12.98 -20.82
N TYR A 219 -10.06 -13.51 -19.72
CA TYR A 219 -9.50 -14.86 -19.64
C TYR A 219 -10.56 -15.97 -19.59
N ARG A 220 -11.72 -15.74 -18.96
CA ARG A 220 -12.85 -16.69 -19.01
C ARG A 220 -13.39 -16.89 -20.43
N GLY A 221 -13.19 -15.91 -21.32
CA GLY A 221 -13.51 -16.02 -22.75
C GLY A 221 -12.39 -16.61 -23.62
N THR A 222 -11.29 -17.09 -23.04
CA THR A 222 -10.15 -17.62 -23.80
C THR A 222 -10.25 -19.15 -23.92
N ASP A 223 -10.23 -19.66 -25.16
CA ASP A 223 -10.35 -21.09 -25.44
C ASP A 223 -9.23 -21.93 -24.79
N GLY A 224 -9.63 -23.01 -24.13
CA GLY A 224 -8.71 -23.93 -23.46
C GLY A 224 -8.06 -23.39 -22.18
N LEU A 225 -8.61 -22.30 -21.61
CA LEU A 225 -8.23 -21.77 -20.31
C LEU A 225 -9.43 -21.78 -19.36
N GLU A 226 -9.34 -22.56 -18.30
CA GLU A 226 -10.28 -22.53 -17.19
C GLU A 226 -9.80 -21.51 -16.14
N VAL A 227 -10.71 -20.67 -15.65
CA VAL A 227 -10.39 -19.61 -14.68
C VAL A 227 -11.29 -19.68 -13.46
N ARG A 228 -10.69 -19.88 -12.28
CA ARG A 228 -11.35 -19.73 -10.97
C ARG A 228 -10.84 -18.47 -10.26
N THR A 229 -11.67 -17.95 -9.36
CA THR A 229 -11.32 -16.81 -8.49
C THR A 229 -11.50 -17.22 -7.04
N LEU A 230 -10.58 -16.81 -6.17
CA LEU A 230 -10.65 -17.00 -4.73
C LEU A 230 -10.44 -15.66 -4.04
N ASP A 231 -11.49 -15.14 -3.40
CA ASP A 231 -11.35 -14.02 -2.47
C ASP A 231 -11.13 -14.57 -1.06
N LEU A 232 -9.97 -14.28 -0.47
CA LEU A 232 -9.61 -14.73 0.86
C LEU A 232 -10.44 -14.05 1.96
N ASP A 233 -11.05 -12.89 1.70
CA ASP A 233 -11.93 -12.22 2.66
C ASP A 233 -13.29 -12.94 2.80
N ASP A 234 -13.69 -13.69 1.78
CA ASP A 234 -14.93 -14.50 1.78
C ASP A 234 -14.73 -15.87 2.48
N VAL A 235 -13.48 -16.26 2.74
CA VAL A 235 -13.17 -17.55 3.38
C VAL A 235 -13.35 -17.45 4.89
N ARG A 236 -14.43 -18.06 5.38
CA ARG A 236 -14.74 -18.12 6.82
C ARG A 236 -13.55 -18.68 7.61
N GLY A 237 -13.13 -17.95 8.65
CA GLY A 237 -12.08 -18.37 9.58
C GLY A 237 -10.66 -17.99 9.14
N LEU A 238 -10.48 -17.46 7.93
CA LEU A 238 -9.15 -17.12 7.43
C LEU A 238 -8.66 -15.74 7.90
N GLY A 239 -9.56 -14.84 8.32
CA GLY A 239 -9.21 -13.46 8.69
C GLY A 239 -8.07 -13.34 9.71
N ASN A 240 -7.97 -14.24 10.69
CA ASN A 240 -6.87 -14.24 11.65
C ASN A 240 -5.53 -14.61 11.01
N GLN A 241 -5.50 -15.49 10.01
CA GLN A 241 -4.26 -15.87 9.31
C GLN A 241 -3.76 -14.78 8.36
N LEU A 242 -4.65 -13.88 7.94
CA LEU A 242 -4.33 -12.75 7.06
C LEU A 242 -3.93 -11.48 7.85
N ASP A 243 -4.01 -11.52 9.18
CA ASP A 243 -3.55 -10.45 10.04
C ASP A 243 -2.02 -10.30 9.92
N VAL A 244 -1.55 -9.05 9.78
CA VAL A 244 -0.13 -8.76 9.51
C VAL A 244 0.77 -9.22 10.66
N LYS A 245 0.29 -9.22 11.91
CA LYS A 245 1.05 -9.74 13.05
C LYS A 245 1.19 -11.26 12.94
N GLU A 246 0.13 -11.97 12.58
CA GLU A 246 0.17 -13.43 12.41
C GLU A 246 1.02 -13.83 11.19
N LEU A 247 0.97 -13.06 10.10
CA LEU A 247 1.88 -13.22 8.96
C LEU A 247 3.34 -12.96 9.34
N THR A 248 3.60 -11.98 10.22
CA THR A 248 4.95 -11.72 10.74
C THR A 248 5.47 -12.91 11.55
N ARG A 249 4.62 -13.49 12.40
CA ARG A 249 4.93 -14.72 13.14
C ARG A 249 5.20 -15.89 12.19
N ALA A 250 4.31 -16.15 11.25
CA ALA A 250 4.45 -17.23 10.29
C ALA A 250 5.73 -17.07 9.44
N ARG A 251 6.03 -15.84 8.98
CA ARG A 251 7.24 -15.56 8.20
C ARG A 251 8.52 -15.74 9.01
N LEU A 252 8.55 -15.31 10.27
CA LEU A 252 9.71 -15.50 11.14
C LEU A 252 9.94 -16.99 11.44
N ARG A 253 8.88 -17.76 11.72
CA ARG A 253 8.98 -19.22 11.88
C ARG A 253 9.50 -19.86 10.59
N ARG A 254 8.94 -19.50 9.43
CA ARG A 254 9.45 -19.97 8.13
C ARG A 254 10.93 -19.68 7.93
N GLY A 255 11.41 -18.49 8.27
CA GLY A 255 12.83 -18.14 8.12
C GLY A 255 13.76 -18.80 9.15
N THR A 256 13.22 -19.19 10.31
CA THR A 256 14.02 -19.74 11.42
C THR A 256 14.01 -21.26 11.45
N THR A 257 12.82 -21.87 11.39
CA THR A 257 12.62 -23.32 11.45
C THR A 257 12.26 -23.93 10.10
N GLY A 258 12.00 -23.14 9.05
CA GLY A 258 11.51 -23.66 7.78
C GLY A 258 10.07 -24.17 7.79
N GLU A 259 9.36 -24.05 8.91
CA GLU A 259 7.93 -24.38 9.02
C GLU A 259 7.12 -23.58 7.99
N ARG A 260 6.14 -24.25 7.38
CA ARG A 260 5.18 -23.66 6.45
C ARG A 260 3.79 -23.73 7.06
N LEU A 261 2.89 -22.88 6.59
CA LEU A 261 1.50 -22.90 7.01
C LEU A 261 0.78 -24.07 6.35
N PRO A 262 -0.02 -24.85 7.10
CA PRO A 262 -0.87 -25.87 6.50
C PRO A 262 -1.94 -25.21 5.62
N VAL A 263 -2.31 -25.88 4.53
CA VAL A 263 -3.38 -25.42 3.65
C VAL A 263 -4.73 -25.63 4.34
N PRO A 264 -5.57 -24.59 4.51
CA PRO A 264 -6.89 -24.77 5.09
C PRO A 264 -7.78 -25.64 4.21
N GLU A 265 -8.51 -26.58 4.83
CA GLU A 265 -9.41 -27.51 4.14
C GLU A 265 -10.43 -26.80 3.24
N SER A 266 -10.92 -25.63 3.67
CA SER A 266 -11.90 -24.82 2.93
C SER A 266 -11.41 -24.32 1.56
N VAL A 267 -10.11 -24.29 1.32
CA VAL A 267 -9.50 -23.80 0.06
C VAL A 267 -8.58 -24.82 -0.59
N ALA A 268 -8.37 -25.99 0.03
CA ALA A 268 -7.44 -27.01 -0.45
C ALA A 268 -7.76 -27.49 -1.87
N GLU A 269 -9.01 -27.86 -2.15
CA GLU A 269 -9.44 -28.30 -3.50
C GLU A 269 -9.23 -27.20 -4.55
N THR A 270 -9.50 -25.95 -4.18
CA THR A 270 -9.35 -24.82 -5.12
C THR A 270 -7.88 -24.53 -5.44
N LEU A 271 -7.00 -24.64 -4.44
CA LEU A 271 -5.55 -24.44 -4.62
C LEU A 271 -4.92 -25.61 -5.39
N ASP A 272 -5.29 -26.85 -5.08
CA ASP A 272 -4.80 -28.07 -5.77
C ASP A 272 -5.25 -28.15 -7.23
N TRP A 273 -6.43 -27.61 -7.54
CA TRP A 273 -6.94 -27.54 -8.91
C TRP A 273 -6.06 -26.68 -9.84
N ALA A 274 -5.31 -25.71 -9.33
CA ALA A 274 -4.64 -24.71 -10.17
C ALA A 274 -3.30 -25.20 -10.77
N ASP A 275 -3.05 -24.92 -12.05
CA ASP A 275 -1.70 -25.01 -12.64
C ASP A 275 -0.89 -23.74 -12.34
N THR A 276 -1.59 -22.61 -12.28
CA THR A 276 -1.01 -21.29 -12.01
C THR A 276 -1.91 -20.52 -11.06
N ILE A 277 -1.31 -19.96 -10.02
CA ILE A 277 -1.94 -19.06 -9.07
C ILE A 277 -1.42 -17.65 -9.37
N LEU A 278 -2.30 -16.78 -9.86
CA LEU A 278 -2.06 -15.35 -9.96
C LEU A 278 -2.56 -14.67 -8.70
N VAL A 279 -1.67 -14.09 -7.91
CA VAL A 279 -2.04 -13.35 -6.69
C VAL A 279 -2.12 -11.86 -6.96
N GLU A 280 -3.31 -11.29 -6.77
CA GLU A 280 -3.66 -9.90 -7.07
C GLU A 280 -4.66 -9.35 -6.04
N TRP A 281 -4.45 -8.22 -5.39
CA TRP A 281 -3.19 -7.52 -5.21
C TRP A 281 -2.22 -8.36 -4.37
N GLY A 282 -0.92 -8.14 -4.52
CA GLY A 282 0.14 -8.82 -3.75
C GLY A 282 0.17 -8.50 -2.24
N HIS A 283 -0.97 -8.13 -1.65
CA HIS A 283 -1.18 -7.72 -0.28
C HIS A 283 -0.94 -8.90 0.71
N ARG A 284 -1.70 -8.96 1.81
CA ARG A 284 -1.75 -10.10 2.74
C ARG A 284 -1.98 -11.44 2.04
N ALA A 285 -2.64 -11.45 0.89
CA ALA A 285 -2.85 -12.64 0.07
C ALA A 285 -1.52 -13.26 -0.40
N LEU A 286 -0.57 -12.45 -0.90
CA LEU A 286 0.69 -12.97 -1.39
C LEU A 286 1.58 -13.48 -0.26
N ALA A 287 1.68 -12.71 0.83
CA ALA A 287 2.41 -13.15 2.00
C ALA A 287 1.86 -14.50 2.49
N TRP A 288 0.54 -14.63 2.62
CA TRP A 288 -0.10 -15.87 3.03
C TRP A 288 0.14 -17.03 2.05
N VAL A 289 -0.15 -16.86 0.76
CA VAL A 289 0.05 -17.90 -0.27
C VAL A 289 1.51 -18.37 -0.31
N SER A 290 2.48 -17.46 -0.19
CA SER A 290 3.92 -17.80 -0.22
C SER A 290 4.39 -18.68 0.95
N LEU A 291 3.65 -18.65 2.06
CA LEU A 291 3.97 -19.37 3.29
C LEU A 291 3.31 -20.76 3.36
N LEU A 292 2.37 -21.07 2.47
CA LEU A 292 1.69 -22.37 2.45
C LEU A 292 2.64 -23.51 2.09
N GLU A 293 2.35 -24.69 2.63
CA GLU A 293 2.96 -25.96 2.21
C GLU A 293 2.20 -26.60 1.03
N GLY A 294 2.84 -27.56 0.36
CA GLY A 294 2.17 -28.45 -0.60
C GLY A 294 1.66 -27.80 -1.89
N LEU A 295 1.97 -26.52 -2.17
CA LEU A 295 1.53 -25.88 -3.42
C LEU A 295 2.38 -26.33 -4.61
N ASP A 296 1.77 -27.07 -5.55
CA ASP A 296 2.43 -27.50 -6.78
C ASP A 296 2.35 -26.49 -7.92
N ALA A 297 1.31 -25.63 -7.90
CA ALA A 297 1.03 -24.61 -8.90
C ALA A 297 2.16 -23.57 -9.04
N ARG A 298 2.36 -23.04 -10.25
CA ARG A 298 3.23 -21.88 -10.48
C ARG A 298 2.63 -20.64 -9.81
N ILE A 299 3.40 -19.88 -9.04
CA ILE A 299 2.92 -18.68 -8.33
C ILE A 299 3.41 -17.43 -9.05
N VAL A 300 2.47 -16.63 -9.53
CA VAL A 300 2.71 -15.33 -10.16
C VAL A 300 2.18 -14.24 -9.23
N ALA A 301 3.07 -13.39 -8.72
CA ALA A 301 2.72 -12.27 -7.85
C ALA A 301 2.54 -10.99 -8.66
N ARG A 302 1.48 -10.21 -8.38
CA ARG A 302 1.32 -8.85 -8.94
C ARG A 302 1.38 -7.79 -7.84
N VAL A 303 2.43 -6.96 -7.89
CA VAL A 303 2.80 -6.02 -6.84
C VAL A 303 2.55 -4.58 -7.30
N HIS A 304 1.74 -3.84 -6.54
CA HIS A 304 1.42 -2.43 -6.80
C HIS A 304 2.23 -1.49 -5.90
N ARG A 305 2.05 -0.17 -6.09
CA ARG A 305 2.62 0.85 -5.20
C ARG A 305 2.29 0.58 -3.74
N TYR A 306 1.04 0.18 -3.47
CA TYR A 306 0.57 0.02 -2.10
C TYR A 306 1.44 -1.01 -1.36
N GLU A 307 1.61 -2.21 -1.93
CA GLU A 307 2.44 -3.25 -1.30
C GLU A 307 3.89 -2.81 -1.14
N ALA A 308 4.47 -2.15 -2.16
CA ALA A 308 5.86 -1.70 -2.14
C ALA A 308 6.17 -0.71 -1.00
N LEU A 309 5.17 -0.03 -0.45
CA LEU A 309 5.28 0.92 0.65
C LEU A 309 4.72 0.37 1.98
N THR A 310 4.57 -0.95 2.09
CA THR A 310 4.11 -1.65 3.30
C THR A 310 5.10 -2.71 3.73
N PRO A 311 4.91 -3.36 4.90
CA PRO A 311 5.76 -4.48 5.31
C PRO A 311 5.65 -5.74 4.44
N LEU A 312 4.62 -5.84 3.61
CA LEU A 312 4.19 -7.10 2.97
C LEU A 312 5.25 -7.76 2.07
N PRO A 313 6.07 -7.01 1.30
CA PRO A 313 7.18 -7.61 0.56
C PRO A 313 8.20 -8.31 1.46
N MET A 314 8.44 -7.82 2.67
CA MET A 314 9.34 -8.49 3.64
C MET A 314 8.68 -9.71 4.27
N LEU A 315 7.34 -9.71 4.40
CA LEU A 315 6.57 -10.84 4.91
C LEU A 315 6.32 -11.94 3.87
N THR A 316 6.70 -11.72 2.61
CA THR A 316 6.58 -12.70 1.53
C THR A 316 7.80 -13.62 1.49
N ASP A 317 7.59 -14.94 1.44
CA ASP A 317 8.65 -15.89 1.11
C ASP A 317 8.84 -15.94 -0.41
N TRP A 318 9.65 -15.01 -0.94
CA TRP A 318 9.93 -14.92 -2.38
C TRP A 318 10.52 -16.18 -2.99
N SER A 319 11.08 -17.09 -2.18
CA SER A 319 11.55 -18.39 -2.66
C SER A 319 10.42 -19.32 -3.13
N ALA A 320 9.17 -19.03 -2.76
CA ALA A 320 7.99 -19.77 -3.20
C ALA A 320 7.34 -19.15 -4.46
N VAL A 321 7.77 -17.95 -4.87
CA VAL A 321 7.19 -17.19 -5.99
C VAL A 321 8.02 -17.43 -7.26
N ASP A 322 7.37 -17.77 -8.36
CA ASP A 322 8.05 -18.05 -9.62
C ASP A 322 8.30 -16.79 -10.45
N ASP A 323 7.30 -15.91 -10.48
CA ASP A 323 7.27 -14.68 -11.28
C ASP A 323 6.72 -13.52 -10.44
N ALA A 324 7.41 -12.38 -10.44
CA ALA A 324 6.96 -11.15 -9.77
C ALA A 324 6.74 -10.04 -10.81
N VAL A 325 5.49 -9.62 -10.94
CA VAL A 325 5.04 -8.59 -11.89
C VAL A 325 4.82 -7.28 -11.13
N PHE A 326 5.53 -6.24 -11.55
CA PHE A 326 5.42 -4.89 -10.99
C PHE A 326 4.72 -3.96 -11.95
N ILE A 327 3.93 -3.03 -11.42
CA ILE A 327 3.23 -2.03 -12.25
C ILE A 327 4.19 -0.98 -12.84
N SER A 328 5.27 -0.65 -12.12
CA SER A 328 6.28 0.30 -12.58
C SER A 328 7.71 -0.12 -12.22
N PRO A 329 8.72 0.36 -12.98
CA PRO A 329 10.13 0.13 -12.65
C PRO A 329 10.50 0.67 -11.26
N ALA A 330 10.03 1.87 -10.91
CA ALA A 330 10.31 2.50 -9.62
C ALA A 330 9.92 1.59 -8.44
N PHE A 331 8.70 1.02 -8.44
CA PHE A 331 8.27 0.17 -7.33
C PHE A 331 8.86 -1.24 -7.34
N ARG A 332 9.29 -1.76 -8.51
CA ARG A 332 10.19 -2.93 -8.55
C ARG A 332 11.46 -2.64 -7.77
N ASP A 333 12.10 -1.50 -8.03
CA ASP A 333 13.38 -1.18 -7.42
C ASP A 333 13.24 -0.82 -5.92
N VAL A 334 12.11 -0.24 -5.50
CA VAL A 334 11.75 -0.10 -4.07
C VAL A 334 11.68 -1.47 -3.39
N VAL A 335 10.97 -2.43 -3.98
CA VAL A 335 10.84 -3.79 -3.41
C VAL A 335 12.18 -4.51 -3.36
N ARG A 336 13.06 -4.34 -4.36
CA ARG A 336 14.42 -4.89 -4.32
C ARG A 336 15.25 -4.37 -3.14
N ARG A 337 15.02 -3.13 -2.68
CA ARG A 337 15.71 -2.54 -1.51
C ARG A 337 15.15 -3.02 -0.18
N THR A 338 13.84 -3.26 -0.09
CA THR A 338 13.18 -3.69 1.16
C THR A 338 13.15 -5.20 1.34
N ALA A 339 13.05 -5.96 0.25
CA ALA A 339 13.01 -7.42 0.23
C ALA A 339 13.93 -8.00 -0.87
N PRO A 340 15.27 -8.01 -0.66
CA PRO A 340 16.24 -8.46 -1.68
C PRO A 340 16.03 -9.89 -2.20
N ALA A 341 15.37 -10.76 -1.42
CA ALA A 341 15.04 -12.13 -1.83
C ALA A 341 14.17 -12.20 -3.10
N VAL A 342 13.49 -11.11 -3.47
CA VAL A 342 12.71 -11.02 -4.72
C VAL A 342 13.55 -11.30 -5.97
N GLU A 343 14.87 -11.07 -5.91
CA GLU A 343 15.82 -11.34 -7.01
C GLU A 343 15.90 -12.83 -7.40
N GLY A 344 15.45 -13.73 -6.51
CA GLY A 344 15.33 -15.15 -6.82
C GLY A 344 14.19 -15.47 -7.80
N THR A 345 13.29 -14.52 -8.05
CA THR A 345 12.12 -14.68 -8.93
C THR A 345 12.38 -14.17 -10.34
N ARG A 346 11.49 -14.49 -11.30
CA ARG A 346 11.50 -13.84 -12.61
C ARG A 346 10.77 -12.49 -12.52
N LEU A 347 11.52 -11.39 -12.57
CA LEU A 347 10.97 -10.04 -12.49
C LEU A 347 10.42 -9.58 -13.85
N ALA A 348 9.21 -9.03 -13.86
CA ALA A 348 8.62 -8.37 -15.02
C ALA A 348 7.99 -7.04 -14.60
N VAL A 349 7.99 -6.07 -15.52
CA VAL A 349 7.23 -4.82 -15.36
C VAL A 349 6.13 -4.80 -16.40
N VAL A 350 4.88 -4.90 -15.95
CA VAL A 350 3.70 -4.89 -16.81
C VAL A 350 2.66 -3.93 -16.22
N PRO A 351 2.28 -2.86 -16.94
CA PRO A 351 1.36 -1.85 -16.42
C PRO A 351 -0.05 -2.43 -16.22
N ASN A 352 -0.92 -1.62 -15.60
CA ASN A 352 -2.33 -1.97 -15.45
C ASN A 352 -3.04 -2.12 -16.80
N ARG A 353 -4.02 -3.04 -16.84
CA ARG A 353 -5.01 -3.09 -17.91
C ARG A 353 -5.72 -1.74 -17.98
N ALA A 354 -5.75 -1.16 -19.17
CA ALA A 354 -6.47 0.07 -19.46
C ALA A 354 -7.14 -0.05 -20.82
N ASP A 355 -8.47 0.12 -20.86
CA ASP A 355 -9.22 0.24 -22.11
C ASP A 355 -9.17 1.71 -22.56
N LEU A 356 -8.13 2.03 -23.32
CA LEU A 356 -7.83 3.39 -23.77
C LEU A 356 -8.52 3.69 -25.09
N ALA A 357 -8.68 2.68 -25.96
CA ALA A 357 -9.42 2.82 -27.20
C ALA A 357 -10.87 3.31 -26.98
N ALA A 358 -11.54 2.83 -25.93
CA ALA A 358 -12.90 3.28 -25.57
C ALA A 358 -13.00 4.78 -25.21
N CYS A 359 -11.87 5.43 -24.89
CA CYS A 359 -11.82 6.86 -24.56
C CYS A 359 -11.83 7.76 -25.81
N ARG A 360 -11.63 7.20 -27.02
CA ARG A 360 -11.62 7.96 -28.29
C ARG A 360 -13.04 8.37 -28.71
N ARG A 361 -13.56 9.39 -28.02
CA ARG A 361 -14.85 10.02 -28.30
C ARG A 361 -14.64 11.46 -28.75
N GLU A 362 -15.54 11.96 -29.59
CA GLU A 362 -15.51 13.34 -30.08
C GLU A 362 -15.54 14.34 -28.91
N LYS A 363 -14.67 15.36 -28.98
CA LYS A 363 -14.60 16.43 -27.98
C LYS A 363 -15.78 17.37 -28.11
N THR A 364 -16.23 17.93 -26.98
CA THR A 364 -17.14 19.08 -26.99
C THR A 364 -16.35 20.37 -27.21
N PRO A 365 -16.99 21.47 -27.64
CA PRO A 365 -16.33 22.77 -27.77
C PRO A 365 -15.65 23.26 -26.47
N ASP A 366 -16.20 22.89 -25.30
CA ASP A 366 -15.65 23.27 -23.99
C ASP A 366 -14.24 22.73 -23.75
N ALA A 367 -13.85 21.65 -24.43
CA ALA A 367 -12.50 21.10 -24.33
C ALA A 367 -11.41 22.13 -24.64
N ALA A 368 -11.68 23.15 -25.45
CA ALA A 368 -10.71 24.20 -25.73
C ALA A 368 -10.18 24.94 -24.48
N ARG A 369 -10.96 24.99 -23.38
CA ARG A 369 -10.62 25.75 -22.16
C ARG A 369 -10.79 24.98 -20.86
N THR A 370 -10.86 23.65 -20.91
CA THR A 370 -10.98 22.82 -19.72
C THR A 370 -9.71 22.03 -19.47
N VAL A 371 -9.10 22.28 -18.30
CA VAL A 371 -8.09 21.39 -17.70
C VAL A 371 -8.78 20.44 -16.73
N ALA A 372 -8.32 19.20 -16.59
CA ALA A 372 -8.93 18.25 -15.66
C ALA A 372 -7.93 17.48 -14.80
N LEU A 373 -8.38 17.09 -13.61
CA LEU A 373 -7.71 16.15 -12.71
C LEU A 373 -8.71 15.08 -12.28
N VAL A 374 -8.37 13.81 -12.49
CA VAL A 374 -9.22 12.66 -12.16
C VAL A 374 -8.67 11.92 -10.94
N GLY A 375 -9.57 11.54 -10.03
CA GLY A 375 -9.25 10.92 -8.74
C GLY A 375 -8.55 11.88 -7.80
N TRP A 376 -9.08 13.10 -7.64
CA TRP A 376 -8.46 14.20 -6.87
C TRP A 376 -8.64 14.09 -5.35
N ASP A 377 -9.45 13.14 -4.89
CA ASP A 377 -9.88 12.89 -3.50
C ASP A 377 -8.80 12.31 -2.58
N ARG A 378 -7.56 12.27 -3.05
CA ARG A 378 -6.39 11.77 -2.31
C ARG A 378 -5.32 12.83 -2.19
N MET A 379 -4.70 12.95 -1.03
CA MET A 379 -3.64 13.94 -0.80
C MET A 379 -2.48 13.78 -1.79
N VAL A 380 -2.13 12.53 -2.09
CA VAL A 380 -1.05 12.18 -3.03
C VAL A 380 -1.28 12.73 -4.43
N LYS A 381 -2.51 13.11 -4.78
CA LYS A 381 -2.87 13.67 -6.09
C LYS A 381 -2.65 15.18 -6.14
N ASP A 382 -2.44 15.83 -5.00
CA ASP A 382 -2.14 17.26 -4.87
C ASP A 382 -3.03 18.17 -5.76
N PRO A 383 -4.35 18.20 -5.54
CA PRO A 383 -5.26 19.12 -6.23
C PRO A 383 -4.90 20.61 -6.04
N ALA A 384 -4.16 20.97 -4.98
CA ALA A 384 -3.69 22.34 -4.81
C ALA A 384 -2.72 22.76 -5.94
N TRP A 385 -1.87 21.85 -6.41
CA TRP A 385 -1.02 22.11 -7.57
C TRP A 385 -1.84 22.30 -8.87
N ALA A 386 -2.94 21.56 -9.04
CA ALA A 386 -3.84 21.77 -10.18
C ALA A 386 -4.50 23.17 -10.16
N LEU A 387 -4.90 23.63 -8.97
CA LEU A 387 -5.41 25.00 -8.76
C LEU A 387 -4.33 26.05 -9.07
N ASP A 388 -3.07 25.80 -8.71
CA ASP A 388 -1.98 26.69 -9.08
C ASP A 388 -1.83 26.82 -10.60
N VAL A 389 -1.92 25.72 -11.34
CA VAL A 389 -1.91 25.73 -12.81
C VAL A 389 -3.08 26.55 -13.36
N LEU A 390 -4.28 26.35 -12.81
CA LEU A 390 -5.47 27.10 -13.20
C LEU A 390 -5.25 28.61 -13.02
N ASP A 391 -4.69 29.04 -11.89
CA ASP A 391 -4.42 30.47 -11.61
C ASP A 391 -3.50 31.09 -12.70
N ARG A 392 -2.45 30.37 -13.11
CA ARG A 392 -1.53 30.86 -14.17
C ARG A 392 -2.21 30.95 -15.53
N LEU A 393 -3.08 29.99 -15.86
CA LEU A 393 -3.84 30.00 -17.12
C LEU A 393 -4.86 31.14 -17.14
N ARG A 394 -5.60 31.32 -16.04
CA ARG A 394 -6.62 32.37 -15.90
C ARG A 394 -6.04 33.77 -15.86
N ALA A 395 -4.80 33.94 -15.40
CA ALA A 395 -4.09 35.21 -15.51
C ALA A 395 -3.86 35.67 -16.97
N ARG A 396 -4.01 34.77 -17.95
CA ARG A 396 -3.91 35.08 -19.39
C ARG A 396 -5.24 35.03 -20.13
N ASP A 397 -6.12 34.09 -19.76
CA ASP A 397 -7.46 33.94 -20.35
C ASP A 397 -8.44 33.44 -19.27
N GLU A 398 -9.33 34.32 -18.82
CA GLU A 398 -10.29 34.04 -17.74
C GLU A 398 -11.33 32.94 -18.07
N ARG A 399 -11.35 32.44 -19.31
CA ARG A 399 -12.27 31.37 -19.72
C ARG A 399 -11.78 29.98 -19.31
N TRP A 400 -10.53 29.84 -18.88
CA TRP A 400 -9.99 28.56 -18.40
C TRP A 400 -10.74 28.06 -17.16
N ARG A 401 -11.08 26.77 -17.18
CA ARG A 401 -11.85 26.05 -16.15
C ARG A 401 -11.07 24.82 -15.71
N LEU A 402 -11.19 24.45 -14.44
CA LEU A 402 -10.68 23.18 -13.89
C LEU A 402 -11.84 22.24 -13.58
N LEU A 403 -11.82 21.06 -14.17
CA LEU A 403 -12.74 19.97 -13.89
C LEU A 403 -12.07 18.95 -12.96
N LEU A 404 -12.54 18.86 -11.72
CA LEU A 404 -12.12 17.87 -10.75
C LEU A 404 -13.10 16.69 -10.78
N ILE A 405 -12.64 15.50 -11.20
CA ILE A 405 -13.48 14.30 -11.30
C ILE A 405 -13.11 13.33 -10.19
N GLY A 406 -14.01 13.02 -9.27
CA GLY A 406 -13.73 12.14 -8.12
C GLY A 406 -14.65 12.41 -6.94
N SER A 407 -14.48 11.68 -5.84
CA SER A 407 -15.23 11.98 -4.61
C SER A 407 -14.89 13.40 -4.12
N ASP A 408 -15.87 14.06 -3.51
CA ASP A 408 -15.69 15.33 -2.79
C ASP A 408 -15.22 15.12 -1.34
N THR A 409 -15.16 13.85 -0.90
CA THR A 409 -14.75 13.47 0.44
C THR A 409 -13.34 12.90 0.41
N PRO A 410 -12.42 13.35 1.29
CA PRO A 410 -11.08 12.78 1.38
C PRO A 410 -11.12 11.27 1.60
N SER A 411 -10.36 10.52 0.82
CA SER A 411 -10.30 9.06 0.95
C SER A 411 -9.59 8.62 2.23
N GLU A 412 -8.64 9.42 2.71
CA GLU A 412 -7.79 9.06 3.82
C GLU A 412 -8.37 9.54 5.17
N PRO A 413 -8.39 8.69 6.22
CA PRO A 413 -9.07 9.01 7.48
C PRO A 413 -8.26 9.92 8.44
N TRP A 414 -7.03 10.28 8.09
CA TRP A 414 -6.08 11.00 8.97
C TRP A 414 -6.47 12.48 9.14
N PRO A 415 -6.20 13.09 10.32
CA PRO A 415 -6.42 14.52 10.54
C PRO A 415 -5.77 15.44 9.50
N GLU A 416 -4.54 15.14 9.08
CA GLU A 416 -3.77 15.94 8.14
C GLU A 416 -4.43 16.00 6.75
N ALA A 417 -5.10 14.92 6.35
CA ALA A 417 -5.87 14.89 5.11
C ALA A 417 -7.04 15.86 5.17
N ARG A 418 -7.79 15.88 6.28
CA ARG A 418 -8.90 16.82 6.47
C ARG A 418 -8.44 18.27 6.42
N GLU A 419 -7.34 18.60 7.09
CA GLU A 419 -6.79 19.96 7.07
C GLU A 419 -6.30 20.37 5.68
N TYR A 420 -5.67 19.46 4.94
CA TYR A 420 -5.25 19.70 3.56
C TYR A 420 -6.45 19.97 2.66
N PHE A 421 -7.47 19.10 2.69
CA PHE A 421 -8.66 19.25 1.86
C PHE A 421 -9.53 20.44 2.26
N ALA A 422 -9.54 20.86 3.53
CA ALA A 422 -10.20 22.10 3.94
C ALA A 422 -9.59 23.32 3.21
N ARG A 423 -8.26 23.41 3.12
CA ARG A 423 -7.58 24.49 2.38
C ARG A 423 -7.81 24.40 0.86
N VAL A 424 -7.89 23.18 0.32
CA VAL A 424 -8.23 22.99 -1.10
C VAL A 424 -9.66 23.46 -1.35
N GLN A 425 -10.60 23.12 -0.47
CA GLN A 425 -11.99 23.54 -0.59
C GLN A 425 -12.15 25.06 -0.52
N GLU A 426 -11.45 25.73 0.40
CA GLU A 426 -11.41 27.20 0.46
C GLU A 426 -11.00 27.83 -0.88
N ARG A 427 -10.02 27.23 -1.57
CA ARG A 427 -9.60 27.70 -2.91
C ARG A 427 -10.61 27.36 -4.01
N ILE A 428 -11.26 26.20 -3.95
CA ILE A 428 -12.34 25.83 -4.87
C ILE A 428 -13.49 26.84 -4.75
N ASP A 429 -13.92 27.12 -3.52
CA ASP A 429 -15.01 28.07 -3.24
C ASP A 429 -14.63 29.49 -3.70
N ALA A 430 -13.39 29.92 -3.47
CA ALA A 430 -12.89 31.22 -3.93
C ALA A 430 -12.80 31.33 -5.45
N ALA A 431 -12.55 30.22 -6.16
CA ALA A 431 -12.51 30.19 -7.63
C ALA A 431 -13.90 30.23 -8.28
N GLY A 432 -14.97 29.96 -7.50
CA GLY A 432 -16.35 29.97 -7.99
C GLY A 432 -16.55 29.08 -9.21
N GLY A 433 -17.26 29.57 -10.23
CA GLY A 433 -17.56 28.82 -11.45
C GLY A 433 -16.37 28.49 -12.36
N ALA A 434 -15.13 28.85 -11.97
CA ALA A 434 -13.91 28.44 -12.65
C ALA A 434 -13.48 27.01 -12.29
N VAL A 435 -13.98 26.46 -11.18
CA VAL A 435 -13.72 25.07 -10.77
C VAL A 435 -15.05 24.33 -10.70
N GLU A 436 -15.12 23.20 -11.40
CA GLU A 436 -16.25 22.27 -11.33
C GLU A 436 -15.79 20.99 -10.63
N VAL A 437 -16.49 20.61 -9.56
CA VAL A 437 -16.31 19.30 -8.92
C VAL A 437 -17.39 18.37 -9.44
N ARG A 438 -16.97 17.39 -10.24
CA ARG A 438 -17.81 16.29 -10.69
C ARG A 438 -17.54 15.09 -9.80
N GLY A 439 -18.59 14.58 -9.17
CA GLY A 439 -18.52 13.42 -8.29
C GLY A 439 -17.95 12.17 -8.99
N HIS A 440 -17.87 11.06 -8.24
CA HIS A 440 -17.51 9.77 -8.80
C HIS A 440 -18.38 9.41 -10.02
N THR A 441 -17.78 8.88 -11.08
CA THR A 441 -18.46 8.51 -12.32
C THR A 441 -17.94 7.20 -12.88
N ASP A 442 -18.86 6.36 -13.37
CA ASP A 442 -18.54 5.13 -14.10
C ASP A 442 -18.29 5.40 -15.61
N ASP A 443 -18.71 6.55 -16.15
CA ASP A 443 -18.47 6.95 -17.55
C ASP A 443 -17.37 8.01 -17.65
N VAL A 444 -16.18 7.66 -17.17
CA VAL A 444 -14.97 8.49 -17.35
C VAL A 444 -14.76 8.88 -18.83
N PRO A 445 -14.89 7.98 -19.83
CA PRO A 445 -14.79 8.35 -21.24
C PRO A 445 -15.78 9.45 -21.67
N GLY A 446 -17.00 9.46 -21.13
CA GLY A 446 -17.99 10.51 -21.38
C GLY A 446 -17.55 11.86 -20.82
N ALA A 447 -17.14 11.89 -19.55
CA ALA A 447 -16.66 13.11 -18.90
C ALA A 447 -15.42 13.71 -19.60
N LEU A 448 -14.53 12.85 -20.12
CA LEU A 448 -13.33 13.28 -20.83
C LEU A 448 -13.60 13.97 -22.18
N ARG A 449 -14.83 13.95 -22.71
CA ARG A 449 -15.20 14.69 -23.93
C ARG A 449 -15.06 16.20 -23.75
N GLU A 450 -15.26 16.70 -22.53
CA GLU A 450 -15.18 18.13 -22.19
C GLU A 450 -13.76 18.59 -21.86
N VAL A 451 -12.77 17.69 -21.88
CA VAL A 451 -11.43 17.95 -21.37
C VAL A 451 -10.44 18.14 -22.50
N GLY A 452 -9.77 19.30 -22.59
CA GLY A 452 -8.71 19.52 -23.58
C GLY A 452 -7.30 19.33 -23.06
N VAL A 453 -7.10 19.41 -21.74
CA VAL A 453 -5.82 19.19 -21.07
C VAL A 453 -6.05 18.28 -19.87
N ILE A 454 -5.25 17.23 -19.75
CA ILE A 454 -5.33 16.30 -18.61
C ILE A 454 -4.07 16.44 -17.75
N LEU A 455 -4.29 16.63 -16.45
CA LEU A 455 -3.21 16.81 -15.48
C LEU A 455 -2.92 15.51 -14.73
N SER A 456 -1.63 15.30 -14.45
CA SER A 456 -1.18 14.39 -13.41
C SER A 456 -0.33 15.17 -12.42
N THR A 457 -0.93 15.56 -11.30
CA THR A 457 -0.34 16.47 -10.31
C THR A 457 0.28 15.74 -9.11
N SER A 458 0.30 14.41 -9.14
CA SER A 458 0.65 13.56 -8.02
C SER A 458 2.03 13.83 -7.41
N LEU A 459 2.16 13.55 -6.11
CA LEU A 459 3.44 13.50 -5.40
C LEU A 459 4.23 12.22 -5.75
N GLN A 460 3.53 11.09 -5.85
CA GLN A 460 4.05 9.78 -6.27
C GLN A 460 2.94 8.94 -6.92
N GLU A 461 3.28 8.12 -7.93
CA GLU A 461 2.32 7.25 -8.61
C GLU A 461 2.99 5.97 -9.17
N SER A 462 2.27 4.84 -9.17
CA SER A 462 2.71 3.63 -9.90
C SER A 462 2.22 3.61 -11.34
N ALA A 463 0.98 4.01 -11.56
CA ALA A 463 0.43 4.29 -12.88
C ALA A 463 -0.78 5.21 -12.70
N HIS A 464 -0.77 6.37 -13.37
CA HIS A 464 -1.95 7.24 -13.40
C HIS A 464 -2.86 6.81 -14.55
N VAL A 465 -3.67 5.76 -14.33
CA VAL A 465 -4.54 5.19 -15.38
C VAL A 465 -5.48 6.26 -15.96
N SER A 466 -6.06 7.11 -15.12
CA SER A 466 -6.97 8.17 -15.57
C SER A 466 -6.29 9.29 -16.37
N LEU A 467 -4.99 9.55 -16.14
CA LEU A 467 -4.19 10.40 -17.04
C LEU A 467 -4.17 9.78 -18.44
N LEU A 468 -3.83 8.49 -18.54
CA LEU A 468 -3.77 7.79 -19.82
C LEU A 468 -5.13 7.73 -20.53
N GLN A 469 -6.22 7.57 -19.79
CA GLN A 469 -7.59 7.70 -20.35
C GLN A 469 -7.81 9.10 -20.94
N GLY A 470 -7.41 10.16 -20.22
CA GLY A 470 -7.46 11.53 -20.71
C GLY A 470 -6.63 11.73 -21.98
N VAL A 471 -5.40 11.22 -22.01
CA VAL A 471 -4.55 11.29 -23.22
C VAL A 471 -5.16 10.53 -24.39
N ALA A 472 -5.68 9.32 -24.14
CA ALA A 472 -6.33 8.51 -25.15
C ALA A 472 -7.63 9.15 -25.68
N SER A 473 -8.29 9.99 -24.89
CA SER A 473 -9.41 10.80 -25.36
C SER A 473 -9.00 11.95 -26.28
N GLY A 474 -7.70 12.27 -26.38
CA GLY A 474 -7.16 13.39 -27.17
C GLY A 474 -6.86 14.64 -26.36
N ALA A 475 -6.87 14.59 -25.02
CA ALA A 475 -6.43 15.71 -24.19
C ALA A 475 -4.91 15.83 -24.19
N LEU A 476 -4.39 17.07 -24.18
CA LEU A 476 -2.95 17.33 -24.03
C LEU A 476 -2.48 16.88 -22.63
N PRO A 477 -1.48 15.99 -22.51
CA PRO A 477 -0.92 15.63 -21.21
C PRO A 477 -0.03 16.71 -20.63
N VAL A 478 -0.20 16.93 -19.32
CA VAL A 478 0.73 17.67 -18.47
C VAL A 478 0.97 16.86 -17.20
N VAL A 479 2.20 16.41 -17.00
CA VAL A 479 2.57 15.51 -15.91
C VAL A 479 3.58 16.20 -15.02
N ARG A 480 3.24 16.42 -13.75
CA ARG A 480 4.20 16.89 -12.76
C ARG A 480 5.32 15.87 -12.59
N ASP A 481 6.57 16.32 -12.54
CA ASP A 481 7.70 15.50 -12.12
C ASP A 481 7.52 15.09 -10.67
N TRP A 482 7.00 13.88 -10.46
CA TRP A 482 6.57 13.33 -9.16
C TRP A 482 7.68 13.47 -8.11
N PRO A 483 7.57 14.45 -7.18
CA PRO A 483 8.69 14.83 -6.31
C PRO A 483 9.21 13.68 -5.44
N ASP A 484 8.30 12.80 -4.98
CA ASP A 484 8.68 11.69 -4.12
C ASP A 484 9.40 10.58 -4.89
N LEU A 485 9.21 10.50 -6.21
CA LEU A 485 9.83 9.52 -7.10
C LEU A 485 10.97 10.10 -7.96
N ALA A 486 11.38 11.34 -7.74
CA ALA A 486 12.48 11.96 -8.51
C ALA A 486 13.78 11.13 -8.47
N GLY A 487 14.13 10.58 -7.29
CA GLY A 487 15.28 9.67 -7.12
C GLY A 487 15.11 8.27 -7.73
N TRP A 488 13.95 8.00 -8.33
CA TRP A 488 13.53 6.73 -8.90
C TRP A 488 13.14 6.85 -10.38
N GLY A 489 13.56 7.94 -11.04
CA GLY A 489 13.27 8.23 -12.46
C GLY A 489 11.94 8.95 -12.72
N GLY A 490 11.11 9.12 -11.68
CA GLY A 490 9.88 9.90 -11.75
C GLY A 490 8.88 9.40 -12.82
N PRO A 491 7.99 10.27 -13.34
CA PRO A 491 7.04 9.92 -14.39
C PRO A 491 7.71 9.62 -15.73
N ALA A 492 8.96 10.05 -15.96
CA ALA A 492 9.67 9.86 -17.23
C ALA A 492 10.02 8.39 -17.52
N GLU A 493 10.01 7.52 -16.50
CA GLU A 493 10.10 6.05 -16.66
C GLU A 493 8.81 5.44 -17.26
N LEU A 494 7.69 6.16 -17.16
CA LEU A 494 6.37 5.68 -17.59
C LEU A 494 5.82 6.45 -18.79
N TYR A 495 6.17 7.72 -18.94
CA TYR A 495 5.58 8.61 -19.94
C TYR A 495 6.66 9.31 -20.77
N PRO A 496 6.33 9.77 -21.98
CA PRO A 496 7.22 10.61 -22.77
C PRO A 496 7.71 11.82 -21.97
N ARG A 497 9.01 12.10 -22.05
CA ARG A 497 9.67 13.15 -21.26
C ARG A 497 9.12 14.54 -21.54
N ASP A 498 8.64 14.78 -22.76
CA ASP A 498 8.07 16.07 -23.13
C ASP A 498 6.77 16.38 -22.37
N TRP A 499 6.08 15.38 -21.82
CA TRP A 499 4.88 15.59 -20.99
C TRP A 499 5.22 16.10 -19.60
N VAL A 500 6.46 15.93 -19.15
CA VAL A 500 6.89 16.14 -17.76
C VAL A 500 7.26 17.60 -17.53
N VAL A 501 6.71 18.18 -16.46
CA VAL A 501 6.94 19.56 -16.02
C VAL A 501 7.20 19.61 -14.50
N THR A 502 8.00 20.56 -14.04
CA THR A 502 8.39 20.65 -12.63
C THR A 502 7.51 21.62 -11.84
N THR A 503 7.07 22.70 -12.48
CA THR A 503 6.37 23.81 -11.82
C THR A 503 5.01 24.10 -12.45
N PRO A 504 4.06 24.73 -11.71
CA PRO A 504 2.81 25.20 -12.29
C PRO A 504 3.00 26.21 -13.44
N ASP A 505 4.08 26.99 -13.40
CA ASP A 505 4.44 27.93 -14.46
C ASP A 505 4.86 27.21 -15.76
N GLU A 506 5.66 26.16 -15.66
CA GLU A 506 5.99 25.29 -16.81
C GLU A 506 4.77 24.57 -17.36
N ALA A 507 3.88 24.09 -16.49
CA ALA A 507 2.62 23.48 -16.87
C ALA A 507 1.74 24.44 -17.68
N ALA A 508 1.54 25.66 -17.18
CA ALA A 508 0.78 26.68 -17.87
C ALA A 508 1.45 27.10 -19.19
N ALA A 509 2.77 27.24 -19.21
CA ALA A 509 3.52 27.55 -20.43
C ALA A 509 3.34 26.47 -21.51
N ARG A 510 3.37 25.18 -21.15
CA ARG A 510 3.10 24.06 -22.07
C ARG A 510 1.69 24.15 -22.67
N VAL A 511 0.68 24.42 -21.84
CA VAL A 511 -0.71 24.56 -22.30
C VAL A 511 -0.86 25.75 -23.24
N ILE A 512 -0.28 26.90 -22.88
CA ILE A 512 -0.32 28.13 -23.71
C ILE A 512 0.39 27.91 -25.06
N ALA A 513 1.53 27.22 -25.06
CA ALA A 513 2.29 26.92 -26.27
C ALA A 513 1.53 25.97 -27.22
N ALA A 514 0.63 25.13 -26.70
CA ALA A 514 -0.23 24.27 -27.53
C ALA A 514 -1.35 25.03 -28.25
N GLY A 515 -1.54 26.32 -27.96
CA GLY A 515 -2.46 27.21 -28.69
C GLY A 515 -3.89 27.22 -28.17
N ALA A 516 -4.80 27.76 -28.97
CA ALA A 516 -6.20 27.99 -28.56
C ALA A 516 -7.03 26.70 -28.48
N GLU A 517 -6.61 25.60 -29.09
CA GLU A 517 -7.31 24.31 -28.98
C GLU A 517 -6.27 23.20 -28.73
N PRO A 518 -5.75 23.07 -27.49
CA PRO A 518 -4.64 22.15 -27.21
C PRO A 518 -4.92 20.69 -27.62
N HIS A 519 -6.18 20.26 -27.50
CA HIS A 519 -6.64 18.92 -27.88
C HIS A 519 -6.67 18.67 -29.40
N ALA A 520 -6.71 19.74 -30.22
CA ALA A 520 -6.70 19.67 -31.66
C ALA A 520 -5.29 19.89 -32.25
N GLY A 521 -4.27 20.07 -31.42
CA GLY A 521 -2.88 20.25 -31.83
C GLY A 521 -2.16 18.93 -32.15
N ASP A 522 -1.02 19.02 -32.82
CA ASP A 522 -0.17 17.86 -33.14
C ASP A 522 0.32 17.14 -31.87
N ALA A 523 0.69 17.89 -30.83
CA ALA A 523 1.16 17.31 -29.57
C ALA A 523 0.13 16.38 -28.92
N ALA A 524 -1.16 16.76 -28.91
CA ALA A 524 -2.23 15.92 -28.38
C ALA A 524 -2.48 14.68 -29.25
N ARG A 525 -2.45 14.82 -30.59
CA ARG A 525 -2.55 13.68 -31.51
C ARG A 525 -1.42 12.67 -31.33
N THR A 526 -0.17 13.14 -31.27
CA THR A 526 1.00 12.29 -31.03
C THR A 526 0.91 11.60 -29.67
N ALA A 527 0.50 12.33 -28.63
CA ALA A 527 0.32 11.75 -27.31
C ALA A 527 -0.78 10.66 -27.27
N GLN A 528 -1.92 10.91 -27.92
CA GLN A 528 -3.02 9.97 -28.03
C GLN A 528 -2.59 8.68 -28.74
N ALA A 529 -1.89 8.79 -29.86
CA ALA A 529 -1.36 7.64 -30.59
C ALA A 529 -0.39 6.83 -29.71
N TRP A 530 0.59 7.51 -29.10
CA TRP A 530 1.53 6.87 -28.18
C TRP A 530 0.83 6.14 -27.03
N ALA A 531 -0.18 6.75 -26.40
CA ALA A 531 -0.90 6.14 -25.29
C ALA A 531 -1.58 4.84 -25.71
N VAL A 532 -2.28 4.84 -26.84
CA VAL A 532 -2.95 3.62 -27.30
C VAL A 532 -1.95 2.56 -27.75
N ASP A 533 -0.94 2.93 -28.53
CA ASP A 533 0.02 1.97 -29.08
C ASP A 533 0.91 1.32 -28.01
N ASN A 534 1.08 1.95 -26.85
CA ASN A 534 1.99 1.48 -25.81
C ASN A 534 1.30 1.03 -24.51
N ARG A 535 0.11 1.56 -24.22
CA ARG A 535 -0.56 1.43 -22.91
C ARG A 535 -1.99 0.90 -22.98
N ASP A 536 -2.61 0.83 -24.17
CA ASP A 536 -3.89 0.14 -24.30
C ASP A 536 -3.75 -1.35 -23.98
N TRP A 537 -4.82 -1.95 -23.48
CA TRP A 537 -4.81 -3.37 -23.12
C TRP A 537 -4.41 -4.26 -24.31
N ALA A 538 -4.80 -3.94 -25.54
CA ALA A 538 -4.39 -4.71 -26.72
C ALA A 538 -2.84 -4.75 -26.89
N ALA A 539 -2.14 -3.67 -26.53
CA ALA A 539 -0.68 -3.58 -26.60
C ALA A 539 0.03 -4.13 -25.35
N VAL A 540 -0.66 -4.19 -24.21
CA VAL A 540 -0.10 -4.67 -22.93
C VAL A 540 -0.33 -6.17 -22.75
N ARG A 541 -1.51 -6.67 -23.15
CA ARG A 541 -1.97 -8.04 -22.94
C ARG A 541 -0.96 -9.10 -23.38
N PRO A 542 -0.32 -9.03 -24.57
CA PRO A 542 0.64 -10.07 -24.97
C PRO A 542 1.80 -10.26 -23.98
N ARG A 543 2.30 -9.16 -23.39
CA ARG A 543 3.36 -9.19 -22.37
C ARG A 543 2.85 -9.76 -21.05
N PHE A 544 1.61 -9.45 -20.69
CA PHE A 544 0.97 -9.97 -19.49
C PHE A 544 0.70 -11.48 -19.62
N ASP A 545 0.12 -11.91 -20.75
CA ASP A 545 -0.19 -13.30 -21.07
C ASP A 545 1.08 -14.15 -21.10
N ALA A 546 2.18 -13.65 -21.67
CA ALA A 546 3.47 -14.35 -21.66
C ALA A 546 4.02 -14.64 -20.25
N VAL A 547 3.66 -13.82 -19.25
CA VAL A 547 4.08 -14.02 -17.85
C VAL A 547 3.07 -14.86 -17.08
N VAL A 548 1.76 -14.65 -17.29
CA VAL A 548 0.70 -15.31 -16.52
C VAL A 548 0.28 -16.66 -17.10
N LEU A 549 0.18 -16.78 -18.43
CA LEU A 549 -0.27 -18.00 -19.10
C LEU A 549 0.90 -18.88 -19.59
N GLY A 550 2.12 -18.35 -19.59
CA GLY A 550 3.30 -19.05 -20.12
C GLY A 550 3.27 -19.20 -21.64
N ALA A 551 4.26 -19.90 -22.20
CA ALA A 551 4.31 -20.17 -23.64
C ALA A 551 3.77 -21.58 -23.94
N GLU A 552 3.23 -21.77 -25.15
CA GLU A 552 3.12 -23.12 -25.72
C GLU A 552 4.54 -23.64 -25.93
N GLU A 553 4.85 -24.82 -25.36
CA GLU A 553 5.90 -25.64 -25.95
C GLU A 553 5.42 -25.94 -27.37
N THR A 554 6.05 -25.30 -28.36
CA THR A 554 5.89 -25.74 -29.73
C THR A 554 6.44 -27.18 -29.77
N PRO A 555 5.65 -28.17 -30.21
CA PRO A 555 6.07 -29.57 -30.19
C PRO A 555 7.40 -29.82 -30.89
#